data_AF-A0A521T2Z9-F1
#
_entry.id   AF-A0A521T2Z9-F1
#
_cell.length_a   1.000
_cell.length_b   1.000
_cell.length_c   1.000
_cell.angle_alpha   90.00
_cell.angle_beta   90.00
_cell.angle_gamma   90.00
#
_symmetry.space_group_name_H-M   'P 1'
#
loop_
_entity.id
_entity.type
_entity.pdbx_description
1 polymer ?
#
loop_
_entity_poly.entity_id
_entity_poly.type
_entity_poly.pdbx_seq_one_letter_code
_entity_poly.pdbx_strand_id
1 'polypeptide(L)'
;MNNAELETRLHEVFASPAPDAEKLALAFEAVTRRYLIEYANEIELCIAMKDEENLLKERIKHGVLASARGMLNHCYYRLTGDFAWKED
;
A
#
# COMPACT_ATOMS: atom_id res chain seq x y z
N MET A 1 9.08 -6.89 2.72
CA MET A 1 8.22 -7.85 3.42
C MET A 1 7.84 -8.96 2.45
N ASN A 2 8.17 -10.20 2.74
CA ASN A 2 7.78 -11.36 1.93
C ASN A 2 6.32 -11.78 2.21
N ASN A 3 5.82 -12.81 1.51
CA ASN A 3 4.44 -13.29 1.68
C ASN A 3 4.15 -13.80 3.09
N ALA A 4 5.05 -14.58 3.69
CA ALA A 4 4.84 -15.17 5.01
C ALA A 4 4.83 -14.11 6.13
N GLU A 5 5.68 -13.10 6.01
CA GLU A 5 5.71 -11.93 6.91
C GLU A 5 4.42 -11.12 6.78
N LEU A 6 3.92 -10.92 5.56
CA LEU A 6 2.64 -10.23 5.33
C LEU A 6 1.48 -11.00 5.95
N GLU A 7 1.40 -12.31 5.75
CA GLU A 7 0.34 -13.15 6.33
C GLU A 7 0.36 -13.09 7.86
N THR A 8 1.55 -13.17 8.47
CA THR A 8 1.71 -13.04 9.92
C THR A 8 1.23 -11.68 10.39
N ARG A 9 1.64 -10.59 9.72
CA ARG A 9 1.22 -9.23 10.05
C ARG A 9 -0.29 -9.06 9.94
N LEU A 10 -0.91 -9.62 8.90
CA LEU A 10 -2.37 -9.57 8.73
C LEU A 10 -3.09 -10.32 9.84
N HIS A 11 -2.59 -11.50 10.23
CA HIS A 11 -3.14 -12.26 11.34
C HIS A 11 -3.08 -11.46 12.65
N GLU A 12 -1.96 -10.80 12.94
CA GLU A 12 -1.82 -9.93 14.12
C GLU A 12 -2.82 -8.77 14.10
N VAL A 13 -2.96 -8.09 12.96
CA VAL A 13 -3.90 -6.97 12.79
C VAL A 13 -5.33 -7.42 13.05
N PHE A 14 -5.77 -8.53 12.45
CA PHE A 14 -7.14 -9.00 12.61
C PHE A 14 -7.43 -9.56 14.01
N ALA A 15 -6.43 -10.15 14.67
CA ALA A 15 -6.53 -10.62 16.06
C ALA A 15 -6.49 -9.48 17.10
N SER A 16 -6.10 -8.27 16.71
CA SER A 16 -6.01 -7.12 17.64
C SER A 16 -7.39 -6.71 18.19
N PRO A 17 -7.44 -6.02 19.35
CA PRO A 17 -8.67 -5.49 19.90
C PRO A 17 -9.12 -4.16 19.27
N ALA A 18 -8.42 -3.68 18.22
CA ALA A 18 -8.74 -2.42 17.55
C ALA A 18 -10.15 -2.44 16.94
N PRO A 19 -10.78 -1.28 16.68
CA PRO A 19 -12.01 -1.20 15.90
C PRO A 19 -11.83 -1.77 14.49
N ASP A 20 -12.90 -2.35 13.92
CA ASP A 20 -12.83 -3.02 12.61
C ASP A 20 -12.35 -2.08 11.49
N ALA A 21 -12.73 -0.81 11.53
CA ALA A 21 -12.24 0.19 10.59
C ALA A 21 -10.71 0.33 10.66
N GLU A 22 -10.14 0.38 11.86
CA GLU A 22 -8.70 0.52 12.08
C GLU A 22 -7.96 -0.75 11.65
N LYS A 23 -8.52 -1.94 11.93
CA LYS A 23 -7.96 -3.20 11.41
C LYS A 23 -7.91 -3.21 9.88
N LEU A 24 -8.98 -2.76 9.22
CA LEU A 24 -9.04 -2.68 7.77
C LEU A 24 -7.98 -1.70 7.24
N ALA A 25 -7.84 -0.53 7.85
CA ALA A 25 -6.83 0.46 7.49
C ALA A 25 -5.40 -0.12 7.62
N LEU A 26 -5.07 -0.74 8.75
CA LEU A 26 -3.76 -1.35 9.01
C LEU A 26 -3.46 -2.51 8.04
N ALA A 27 -4.46 -3.35 7.77
CA ALA A 27 -4.31 -4.46 6.82
C ALA A 27 -4.07 -3.94 5.39
N PHE A 28 -4.86 -2.96 4.97
CA PHE A 28 -4.71 -2.35 3.65
C PHE A 28 -3.38 -1.61 3.51
N GLU A 29 -2.94 -0.89 4.56
CA GLU A 29 -1.64 -0.24 4.57
C GLU A 29 -0.51 -1.27 4.41
N ALA A 30 -0.53 -2.37 5.19
CA ALA A 30 0.51 -3.40 5.14
C ALA A 30 0.64 -4.04 3.74
N VAL A 31 -0.50 -4.34 3.10
CA VAL A 31 -0.53 -4.89 1.74
C VAL A 31 -0.02 -3.88 0.72
N THR A 32 -0.57 -2.67 0.73
CA THR A 32 -0.26 -1.68 -0.31
C THR A 32 1.13 -1.09 -0.18
N ARG A 33 1.64 -0.91 1.04
CA ARG A 33 3.00 -0.42 1.28
C ARG A 33 4.06 -1.36 0.73
N ARG A 34 3.83 -2.68 0.83
CA ARG A 34 4.71 -3.66 0.21
C ARG A 34 4.79 -3.48 -1.31
N TYR A 35 3.64 -3.40 -1.98
CA TYR A 35 3.61 -3.25 -3.43
C TYR A 35 4.16 -1.90 -3.90
N LEU A 36 3.95 -0.81 -3.15
CA LEU A 36 4.58 0.47 -3.49
C LEU A 36 6.11 0.38 -3.47
N ILE A 37 6.69 -0.27 -2.46
CA ILE A 37 8.14 -0.51 -2.40
C ILE A 37 8.60 -1.37 -3.58
N GLU A 38 7.86 -2.43 -3.89
CA GLU A 38 8.15 -3.31 -5.04
C GLU A 38 8.15 -2.52 -6.35
N TYR A 39 7.09 -1.75 -6.64
CA TYR A 39 7.00 -0.94 -7.85
C TYR A 39 8.06 0.16 -7.90
N ALA A 40 8.41 0.77 -6.76
CA ALA A 40 9.50 1.76 -6.72
C ALA A 40 10.84 1.14 -7.13
N ASN A 41 11.17 -0.04 -6.59
CA ASN A 41 12.39 -0.76 -6.95
C ASN A 41 12.40 -1.17 -8.44
N GLU A 42 11.27 -1.65 -8.96
CA GLU A 42 11.14 -2.02 -10.38
C GLU A 42 11.27 -0.80 -11.31
N ILE A 43 10.74 0.37 -10.91
CA ILE A 43 10.94 1.63 -11.62
C ILE A 43 12.42 1.99 -11.69
N GLU A 44 13.14 1.90 -10.56
CA GLU A 44 14.59 2.17 -10.52
C GLU A 44 15.37 1.20 -11.42
N LEU A 45 15.01 -0.08 -11.41
CA LEU A 45 15.60 -1.10 -12.28
C LEU A 45 15.36 -0.79 -13.77
N CYS A 46 14.12 -0.46 -14.15
CA CYS A 46 13.78 -0.11 -15.54
C CYS A 46 14.57 1.13 -16.01
N ILE A 47 14.76 2.13 -15.14
CA ILE A 47 15.59 3.31 -15.44
C ILE A 47 17.04 2.90 -15.69
N ALA A 48 17.62 2.06 -14.83
CA ALA A 48 18.99 1.58 -14.97
C ALA A 48 19.21 0.78 -16.27
N MET A 49 18.20 0.02 -16.69
CA MET A 49 18.21 -0.79 -17.91
C MET A 49 17.85 -0.03 -19.18
N LYS A 50 17.40 1.23 -19.08
CA LYS A 50 16.79 2.01 -20.18
C LYS A 50 15.61 1.29 -20.85
N ASP A 51 14.83 0.56 -20.05
CA ASP A 51 13.63 -0.15 -20.50
C ASP A 51 12.40 0.77 -20.39
N GLU A 52 12.19 1.60 -21.42
CA GLU A 52 11.10 2.58 -21.44
C GLU A 52 9.72 1.92 -21.47
N GLU A 53 9.58 0.73 -22.06
CA GLU A 53 8.31 0.03 -22.17
C GLU A 53 7.82 -0.44 -20.80
N ASN A 54 8.70 -1.09 -20.03
CA ASN A 54 8.34 -1.55 -18.69
C ASN A 54 8.31 -0.41 -17.68
N LEU A 55 9.13 0.64 -17.85
CA LEU A 55 9.10 1.83 -17.01
C LEU A 55 7.69 2.46 -16.95
N LEU A 56 7.02 2.59 -18.09
CA LEU A 56 5.66 3.14 -18.13
C LEU A 56 4.67 2.25 -17.35
N LYS A 57 4.76 0.93 -17.50
CA LYS A 57 3.88 -0.02 -16.81
C LYS A 57 4.03 0.06 -15.29
N GLU A 58 5.27 0.09 -14.79
CA GLU A 58 5.53 0.16 -13.35
C GLU A 58 5.10 1.49 -12.75
N ARG A 59 5.29 2.61 -13.47
CA ARG A 59 4.75 3.92 -13.06
C ARG A 59 3.22 3.94 -12.97
N ILE A 60 2.54 3.29 -13.92
CA ILE A 60 1.07 3.17 -13.88
C ILE A 60 0.65 2.35 -12.66
N LYS A 61 1.27 1.20 -12.40
CA LYS A 61 0.96 0.36 -11.22
C LYS A 61 1.15 1.15 -9.91
N HIS A 62 2.28 1.84 -9.78
CA HIS A 62 2.56 2.69 -8.63
C HIS A 62 1.51 3.80 -8.46
N GLY A 63 1.19 4.53 -9.53
CA GLY A 63 0.22 5.63 -9.51
C GLY A 63 -1.20 5.16 -9.17
N VAL A 64 -1.65 4.05 -9.75
CA VAL A 64 -2.98 3.46 -9.45
C VAL A 64 -3.05 3.05 -7.97
N LEU A 65 -2.01 2.43 -7.44
CA LEU A 65 -1.99 2.00 -6.04
C LEU A 65 -1.95 3.19 -5.07
N ALA A 66 -1.18 4.24 -5.39
CA ALA A 66 -1.17 5.48 -4.62
C ALA A 66 -2.56 6.16 -4.63
N SER A 67 -3.23 6.20 -5.79
CA SER A 67 -4.60 6.72 -5.89
C SER A 67 -5.60 5.92 -5.06
N ALA A 68 -5.52 4.58 -5.09
CA ALA A 68 -6.36 3.71 -4.28
C ALA A 68 -6.17 3.95 -2.77
N ARG A 69 -4.92 4.19 -2.35
CA ARG A 69 -4.61 4.57 -0.97
C ARG A 69 -5.24 5.91 -0.60
N GLY A 70 -5.10 6.94 -1.43
CA GLY A 70 -5.75 8.24 -1.21
C GLY A 70 -7.28 8.13 -1.07
N MET A 71 -7.93 7.30 -1.90
CA MET A 71 -9.37 7.04 -1.80
C MET A 71 -9.76 6.37 -0.48
N LEU A 72 -9.02 5.34 -0.05
CA LEU A 72 -9.31 4.68 1.23
C LEU A 72 -9.09 5.64 2.40
N ASN A 73 -8.02 6.44 2.37
CA ASN A 73 -7.72 7.41 3.41
C ASN A 73 -8.85 8.46 3.53
N HIS A 74 -9.40 8.91 2.40
CA HIS A 74 -10.58 9.77 2.39
C HIS A 74 -11.81 9.10 2.99
N CYS A 75 -12.14 7.86 2.58
CA CYS A 75 -13.28 7.12 3.13
C CYS A 75 -13.12 6.86 4.63
N TYR A 76 -11.92 6.52 5.08
CA TYR A 76 -11.60 6.29 6.47
C TYR A 76 -11.76 7.56 7.31
N TYR A 77 -11.28 8.71 6.82
CA TYR A 77 -11.49 10.01 7.45
C TYR A 77 -12.98 10.35 7.59
N ARG A 78 -13.77 10.09 6.55
CA ARG A 78 -15.23 10.32 6.61
C ARG A 78 -15.95 9.43 7.62
N LEU A 79 -15.41 8.25 7.90
CA LEU A 79 -16.00 7.29 8.84
C LEU A 79 -15.55 7.52 10.29
N THR A 80 -14.27 7.85 10.49
CA THR A 80 -13.63 7.83 11.82
C THR A 80 -13.27 9.22 12.34
N GLY A 81 -13.21 10.23 11.47
CA GLY A 81 -12.74 11.57 11.80
C GLY A 81 -11.22 11.73 11.83
N ASP A 82 -10.45 10.67 11.54
CA ASP A 82 -8.98 10.70 11.47
C ASP A 82 -8.48 10.01 10.18
N PHE A 83 -7.23 10.24 9.80
CA PHE A 83 -6.62 9.60 8.63
C PHE A 83 -6.09 8.20 8.97
N ALA A 84 -6.26 7.26 8.04
CA ALA A 84 -5.76 5.89 8.17
C ALA A 84 -4.23 5.83 8.23
N TRP A 85 -3.57 6.74 7.52
CA TRP A 85 -2.13 6.97 7.56
C TRP A 85 -1.84 8.40 7.09
N LYS A 86 -0.63 8.87 7.41
CA LYS A 86 -0.07 10.07 6.79
C LYS A 86 0.59 9.66 5.48
N GLU A 87 0.26 10.34 4.39
CA GLU A 87 1.06 10.22 3.17
C GLU A 87 2.31 11.07 3.38
N ASP A 88 3.48 10.46 3.12
CA ASP A 88 4.79 11.13 3.15
C ASP A 88 5.02 11.93 1.87
#